data_AF-X1RE20-F1
#
_entry.id   AF-X1RE20-F1
#
_cell.length_a   1.000
_cell.length_b   1.000
_cell.length_c   1.000
_cell.angle_alpha   90.00
_cell.angle_beta   90.00
_cell.angle_gamma   90.00
#
_symmetry.space_group_name_H-M   'P 1'
#
loop_
_entity.id
_entity.type
_entity.pdbx_description
1 polymer ?
#
loop_
_entity_poly.entity_id
_entity_poly.type
_entity_poly.pdbx_seq_one_letter_code
_entity_poly.pdbx_strand_id
1 'polypeptide(L)'
;KMEKVLAKPRTELSPFAPKILTIQINPEKIREVIGPGGKVINEIIDECGVSIDIEDSGKIFVTAEKEEAVNKAISSGILLFSFL
;
A
#
# COMPACT_ATOMS: atom_id res chain seq x y z
N LYS A 1 30.86 21.42 -10.32
CA LYS A 1 31.03 19.95 -10.47
C LYS A 1 29.98 19.24 -9.62
N MET A 2 28.83 18.89 -10.22
CA MET A 2 27.80 18.08 -9.56
C MET A 2 28.13 16.57 -9.60
N GLU A 3 28.93 16.14 -10.57
CA GLU A 3 29.37 14.74 -10.76
C GLU A 3 30.25 14.17 -9.63
N LYS A 4 30.82 15.02 -8.76
CA LYS A 4 31.65 14.56 -7.63
C LYS A 4 30.86 14.18 -6.38
N VAL A 5 29.55 14.46 -6.35
CA VAL A 5 28.72 14.29 -5.15
C VAL A 5 27.68 13.17 -5.31
N LEU A 6 27.25 12.86 -6.54
CA LEU A 6 26.41 11.72 -6.87
C LEU A 6 26.80 11.15 -8.25
N ALA A 7 27.44 9.98 -8.27
CA ALA A 7 27.88 9.33 -9.51
C ALA A 7 26.79 8.51 -10.21
N LYS A 8 25.77 8.05 -9.46
CA LYS A 8 24.58 7.34 -9.96
C LYS A 8 23.39 7.64 -9.05
N PRO A 9 22.15 7.66 -9.57
CA PRO A 9 20.98 7.60 -8.71
C PRO A 9 21.10 6.38 -7.80
N ARG A 10 20.81 6.57 -6.51
CA ARG A 10 20.80 5.51 -5.50
C ARG A 10 19.88 4.38 -5.98
N THR A 11 20.46 3.18 -6.12
CA THR A 11 19.79 2.00 -6.70
C THR A 11 18.64 1.50 -5.82
N GLU A 12 18.71 1.81 -4.52
CA GLU A 12 17.71 1.43 -3.54
C GLU A 12 17.11 2.70 -2.94
N LEU A 13 15.78 2.74 -2.93
CA LEU A 13 15.00 3.76 -2.23
C LEU A 13 15.39 3.72 -0.75
N SER A 14 15.47 4.91 -0.13
CA SER A 14 15.77 5.03 1.30
C SER A 14 14.87 4.09 2.10
N PRO A 15 15.38 3.38 3.11
CA PRO A 15 14.54 2.53 3.97
C PRO A 15 13.50 3.34 4.77
N PHE A 16 13.66 4.67 4.82
CA PHE A 16 12.72 5.63 5.40
C PHE A 16 11.86 6.34 4.36
N ALA A 17 12.05 6.04 3.06
CA ALA A 17 11.17 6.60 2.05
C ALA A 17 9.83 5.87 2.12
N PRO A 18 8.71 6.61 2.24
CA PRO A 18 7.39 5.99 2.23
C PRO A 18 7.23 5.18 0.94
N LYS A 19 6.95 3.90 1.10
CA LYS A 19 6.67 3.01 -0.03
C LYS A 19 5.18 3.09 -0.33
N ILE A 20 4.87 3.34 -1.60
CA ILE A 20 3.51 3.30 -2.13
C ILE A 20 3.44 2.04 -2.99
N LEU A 21 2.57 1.11 -2.60
CA LEU A 21 2.24 -0.06 -3.41
C LEU A 21 0.83 0.12 -3.98
N THR A 22 0.72 -0.07 -5.28
CA THR A 22 -0.57 0.00 -5.99
C THR A 22 -1.02 -1.41 -6.34
N ILE A 23 -2.24 -1.75 -5.93
CA ILE A 23 -2.89 -3.03 -6.20
C ILE A 23 -4.13 -2.74 -7.02
N GLN A 24 -4.41 -3.59 -8.01
CA GLN A 24 -5.62 -3.51 -8.81
C GLN A 24 -6.56 -4.65 -8.38
N ILE A 25 -7.76 -4.30 -7.94
CA ILE A 25 -8.83 -5.26 -7.64
C ILE A 25 -10.03 -5.04 -8.55
N ASN A 26 -10.94 -6.00 -8.56
CA ASN A 26 -12.23 -5.83 -9.23
C ASN A 26 -13.08 -4.78 -8.49
N PRO A 27 -13.65 -3.79 -9.20
CA PRO A 27 -14.47 -2.74 -8.58
C PRO A 27 -15.66 -3.26 -7.76
N GLU A 28 -16.21 -4.41 -8.16
CA GLU A 28 -17.30 -5.07 -7.45
C GLU A 28 -16.93 -5.49 -6.02
N LYS A 29 -15.65 -5.80 -5.78
CA LYS A 29 -15.11 -6.23 -4.49
C LYS A 29 -14.69 -5.08 -3.59
N ILE A 30 -14.65 -3.84 -4.08
CA ILE A 30 -14.29 -2.66 -3.28
C ILE A 30 -15.18 -2.57 -2.04
N ARG A 31 -16.49 -2.81 -2.19
CA ARG A 31 -17.44 -2.76 -1.07
C ARG A 31 -17.15 -3.80 0.00
N GLU A 32 -16.65 -4.96 -0.41
CA GLU A 32 -16.32 -6.07 0.49
C GLU A 32 -15.00 -5.80 1.23
N VAL A 33 -14.02 -5.21 0.53
CA VAL A 33 -12.72 -4.79 1.09
C VAL A 33 -12.87 -3.65 2.11
N ILE A 34 -13.72 -2.66 1.81
CA ILE A 34 -14.03 -1.57 2.74
C ILE A 34 -14.79 -2.11 3.96
N GLY A 35 -15.68 -3.08 3.72
CA GLY A 35 -16.57 -3.64 4.71
C GLY A 35 -17.69 -2.67 5.13
N PRO A 36 -18.63 -3.11 5.98
CA PRO A 36 -19.74 -2.28 6.42
C PRO A 36 -19.22 -1.06 7.20
N GLY A 37 -19.50 0.14 6.67
CA GLY A 37 -19.10 1.41 7.30
C GLY A 37 -17.58 1.67 7.33
N GLY A 38 -16.78 0.99 6.51
CA GLY A 38 -15.32 1.17 6.50
C GLY A 38 -14.60 0.47 7.66
N LYS A 39 -15.30 -0.40 8.41
CA LYS A 39 -14.71 -1.03 9.59
C LYS A 39 -13.51 -1.93 9.24
N VAL A 40 -13.60 -2.70 8.16
CA VAL A 40 -12.56 -3.65 7.76
C VAL A 40 -11.30 -2.92 7.32
N ILE A 41 -11.44 -1.87 6.49
CA ILE A 41 -10.29 -1.09 6.04
C ILE A 41 -9.63 -0.34 7.19
N ASN A 42 -10.43 0.21 8.11
CA ASN A 42 -9.90 0.92 9.28
C ASN A 42 -9.18 -0.02 10.25
N GLU A 43 -9.68 -1.24 10.47
CA GLU A 43 -8.97 -2.26 11.27
C GLU A 43 -7.61 -2.61 10.65
N ILE A 44 -7.52 -2.76 9.32
CA ILE A 44 -6.25 -3.04 8.63
C ILE A 44 -5.28 -1.84 8.76
N ILE A 45 -5.78 -0.62 8.62
CA ILE A 45 -5.00 0.63 8.78
C ILE A 45 -4.43 0.71 10.20
N ASP A 46 -5.26 0.45 11.22
CA ASP A 46 -4.87 0.52 12.63
C ASP A 46 -3.90 -0.61 13.02
N GLU A 47 -4.12 -1.84 12.54
CA GLU A 47 -3.27 -2.99 12.84
C GLU A 47 -1.90 -2.95 12.16
N CYS A 48 -1.85 -2.42 10.93
CA CYS A 48 -0.63 -2.38 10.13
C CYS A 48 0.09 -1.02 10.20
N GLY A 49 -0.59 0.04 10.63
CA GLY A 49 -0.05 1.40 10.62
C GLY A 49 0.25 1.90 9.22
N VAL A 50 -0.65 1.62 8.27
CA VAL A 50 -0.51 1.99 6.85
C VAL A 50 -1.66 2.91 6.44
N SER A 51 -1.45 3.76 5.45
CA SER A 51 -2.52 4.54 4.80
C SER A 51 -3.01 3.79 3.57
N ILE A 52 -4.33 3.58 3.45
CA ILE A 52 -4.92 2.92 2.28
C ILE A 52 -5.89 3.88 1.61
N ASP A 53 -5.64 4.17 0.33
CA ASP A 53 -6.54 4.93 -0.53
C ASP A 53 -7.12 4.00 -1.59
N ILE A 54 -8.44 4.04 -1.78
CA ILE A 54 -9.13 3.21 -2.76
C ILE A 54 -9.82 4.12 -3.77
N GLU A 55 -9.51 3.91 -5.05
CA GLU A 55 -10.22 4.51 -6.16
C GLU A 55 -11.42 3.66 -6.58
N ASP A 56 -12.44 4.34 -7.10
CA ASP A 56 -13.60 3.77 -7.80
C ASP A 56 -13.21 2.90 -9.01
N SER A 57 -12.02 3.14 -9.57
CA SER A 57 -11.39 2.32 -10.62
C SER A 57 -10.95 0.91 -10.14
N GLY A 58 -10.99 0.64 -8.84
CA GLY A 58 -10.46 -0.60 -8.24
C GLY A 58 -8.97 -0.54 -7.94
N LYS A 59 -8.32 0.61 -8.10
CA LYS A 59 -6.95 0.82 -7.64
C LYS A 59 -6.92 1.08 -6.14
N ILE A 60 -6.08 0.33 -5.45
CA ILE A 60 -5.80 0.50 -4.02
C ILE A 60 -4.36 0.95 -3.90
N PHE A 61 -4.13 2.08 -3.26
CA PHE A 61 -2.82 2.60 -2.92
C PHE A 61 -2.57 2.35 -1.43
N VAL A 62 -1.59 1.52 -1.14
CA VAL A 62 -1.13 1.25 0.22
C VAL A 62 0.17 2.01 0.43
N THR A 63 0.14 2.99 1.33
CA THR A 63 1.29 3.82 1.66
C THR A 63 1.74 3.51 3.08
N ALA A 64 3.03 3.22 3.28
CA ALA A 64 3.58 3.12 4.63
C ALA A 64 5.01 3.66 4.71
N GLU A 65 5.39 4.11 5.90
CA GLU A 65 6.75 4.59 6.21
C GLU A 65 7.79 3.45 6.27
N LYS A 66 7.34 2.21 6.47
CA LYS A 66 8.19 1.01 6.55
C LYS A 66 7.75 -0.03 5.55
N GLU A 67 8.71 -0.63 4.86
CA GLU A 67 8.48 -1.74 3.92
C GLU A 67 7.77 -2.94 4.58
N GLU A 68 8.13 -3.26 5.82
CA GLU A 68 7.49 -4.34 6.59
C GLU A 68 6.00 -4.09 6.83
N ALA A 69 5.61 -2.83 7.06
CA ALA A 69 4.21 -2.47 7.29
C ALA A 69 3.38 -2.67 6.03
N VAL A 70 3.93 -2.28 4.86
CA VAL A 70 3.25 -2.51 3.57
C VAL A 70 3.14 -4.01 3.29
N ASN A 71 4.22 -4.77 3.46
CA ASN A 71 4.20 -6.23 3.25
C ASN A 71 3.20 -6.93 4.18
N LYS A 72 3.09 -6.47 5.43
CA LYS A 72 2.12 -7.00 6.40
C LYS A 72 0.69 -6.70 5.96
N ALA A 73 0.36 -5.47 5.57
CA ALA A 73 -0.97 -5.09 5.10
C ALA A 73 -1.40 -5.86 3.84
N ILE A 74 -0.44 -6.05 2.93
CA ILE A 74 -0.62 -6.82 1.70
C ILE A 74 -0.87 -8.29 2.01
N SER A 75 -0.11 -8.88 2.93
CA SER A 75 -0.21 -10.30 3.29
C SER A 75 -1.40 -10.63 4.19
N SER A 76 -1.90 -9.69 5.00
CA SER A 76 -2.91 -9.96 6.03
C SER A 76 -4.35 -9.87 5.50
N GLY A 77 -4.61 -9.06 4.47
CA GLY A 77 -5.99 -8.90 3.99
C GLY A 77 -6.14 -8.51 2.52
N ILE A 78 -5.28 -7.63 1.99
CA ILE A 78 -5.55 -7.01 0.68
C ILE A 78 -5.30 -7.97 -0.49
N LEU A 79 -4.28 -8.84 -0.42
CA LEU A 79 -4.03 -9.85 -1.46
C LEU A 79 -5.14 -10.90 -1.57
N LEU A 80 -5.81 -11.22 -0.46
CA LEU A 80 -6.89 -12.20 -0.42
C LEU A 80 -8.02 -11.81 -1.38
N PHE A 81 -8.32 -10.51 -1.50
CA PHE A 81 -9.37 -10.01 -2.39
C PHE A 81 -8.91 -9.79 -3.84
N SER A 82 -7.59 -9.70 -4.08
CA SER A 82 -7.03 -9.55 -5.42
C SER A 82 -6.86 -10.87 -6.17
N PHE A 83 -6.76 -12.00 -5.45
CA PHE A 83 -6.53 -13.34 -6.03
C PHE A 83 -7.76 -14.25 -6.08
N LEU A 84 -8.83 -13.91 -5.35
CA LEU A 84 -10.16 -14.50 -5.50
C LEU A 84 -10.94 -13.78 -6.60
#